data_AF-A0A961L8P8-F1
#
_entry.id   AF-A0A961L8P8-F1
#
_cell.length_a   1.000
_cell.length_b   1.000
_cell.length_c   1.000
_cell.angle_alpha   90.00
_cell.angle_beta   90.00
_cell.angle_gamma   90.00
#
_symmetry.space_group_name_H-M   'P 1'
#
loop_
_entity.id
_entity.type
_entity.pdbx_description
1 polymer ?
#
loop_
_entity_poly.entity_id
_entity_poly.type
_entity_poly.pdbx_seq_one_letter_code
_entity_poly.pdbx_strand_id
1 'polypeptide(L)'
;MIRYIYADELCKEPLLQHTMFKDRATQFKERLNWDVTVDERGWETDEYDSLNPLYLIWQNADGRHAGSMRAMPTLGRTMVNE
;
A
#
# COMPACT_ATOMS: atom_id res chain seq x y z
N MET A 1 10.79 10.96 5.87
CA MET A 1 11.26 11.20 4.49
C MET A 1 10.29 10.61 3.49
N ILE A 2 10.18 11.17 2.28
CA ILE A 2 9.37 10.57 1.21
C ILE A 2 10.22 9.53 0.47
N ARG A 3 9.65 8.35 0.25
CA ARG A 3 10.27 7.25 -0.47
C ARG A 3 9.46 6.88 -1.70
N TYR A 4 10.16 6.45 -2.74
CA TYR A 4 9.60 5.91 -3.97
C TYR A 4 10.03 4.45 -4.03
N ILE A 5 9.08 3.52 -3.94
CA ILE A 5 9.36 2.09 -3.86
C ILE A 5 8.36 1.34 -4.74
N TYR A 6 8.86 0.53 -5.67
CA TYR A 6 8.01 -0.41 -6.40
C TYR A 6 7.58 -1.57 -5.50
N ALA A 7 6.41 -2.15 -5.75
CA ALA A 7 5.85 -3.19 -4.87
C ALA A 7 6.74 -4.43 -4.75
N ASP A 8 7.43 -4.81 -5.84
CA ASP A 8 8.39 -5.92 -5.85
C ASP A 8 9.64 -5.65 -5.00
N GLU A 9 9.98 -4.38 -4.75
CA GLU A 9 11.09 -3.97 -3.90
C GLU A 9 10.69 -3.74 -2.44
N LEU A 10 9.39 -3.60 -2.16
CA LEU A 10 8.88 -3.26 -0.82
C LEU A 10 9.23 -4.35 0.23
N CYS A 11 9.43 -5.60 -0.20
CA CYS A 11 9.88 -6.68 0.67
C CYS A 11 11.27 -6.45 1.28
N LYS A 12 12.10 -5.60 0.66
CA LYS A 12 13.41 -5.19 1.19
C LYS A 12 13.29 -4.26 2.41
N GLU A 13 12.08 -3.77 2.70
CA GLU A 13 11.76 -2.81 3.76
C GLU A 13 10.67 -3.38 4.69
N PRO A 14 10.92 -4.49 5.40
CA PRO A 14 9.87 -5.31 6.01
C PRO A 14 9.02 -4.57 7.06
N LEU A 15 9.64 -3.68 7.86
CA LEU A 15 8.90 -2.88 8.84
C LEU A 15 7.98 -1.84 8.16
N LEU A 16 8.49 -1.18 7.11
CA LEU A 16 7.74 -0.19 6.36
C LEU A 16 6.58 -0.85 5.60
N GLN A 17 6.84 -1.99 4.96
CA GLN A 17 5.83 -2.82 4.31
C GLN A 17 4.72 -3.22 5.29
N HIS A 18 5.12 -3.80 6.43
CA HIS A 18 4.18 -4.31 7.42
C HIS A 18 3.28 -3.21 7.99
N THR A 19 3.86 -2.05 8.31
CA THR A 19 3.09 -0.92 8.85
C THR A 19 2.21 -0.26 7.80
N MET A 20 2.67 -0.13 6.55
CA MET A 20 1.86 0.42 5.46
C MET A 20 0.58 -0.39 5.24
N PHE A 21 0.67 -1.71 5.06
CA PHE A 21 -0.52 -2.53 4.78
C PHE A 21 -1.46 -2.66 5.99
N LYS A 22 -0.93 -2.60 7.22
CA LYS A 22 -1.77 -2.53 8.42
C LYS A 22 -2.51 -1.20 8.54
N ASP A 23 -1.82 -0.08 8.34
CA ASP A 23 -2.46 1.23 8.41
C ASP A 23 -3.53 1.40 7.33
N ARG A 24 -3.29 0.82 6.15
CA ARG A 24 -4.29 0.73 5.07
C ARG A 24 -5.53 -0.05 5.52
N ALA A 25 -5.39 -1.17 6.23
CA ALA A 25 -6.54 -1.90 6.78
C ALA A 25 -7.38 -1.03 7.72
N THR A 26 -6.74 -0.29 8.62
CA THR A 26 -7.46 0.66 9.50
C THR A 26 -8.14 1.78 8.72
N GLN A 27 -7.51 2.34 7.68
CA GLN A 27 -8.14 3.39 6.88
C GLN A 27 -9.29 2.86 6.00
N PHE A 28 -9.03 1.86 5.15
CA PHE A 28 -9.97 1.45 4.12
C PHE A 28 -11.01 0.47 4.65
N LYS A 29 -10.62 -0.52 5.46
CA LYS A 29 -11.57 -1.51 5.99
C LYS A 29 -12.28 -1.00 7.22
N GLU A 30 -11.56 -0.58 8.25
CA GLU A 30 -12.16 -0.28 9.55
C GLU A 30 -12.87 1.09 9.55
N ARG A 31 -12.22 2.14 9.03
CA ARG A 31 -12.75 3.50 9.06
C ARG A 31 -13.72 3.80 7.91
N LEU A 32 -13.36 3.43 6.68
CA LEU A 32 -14.15 3.74 5.48
C LEU A 32 -15.10 2.61 5.07
N ASN A 33 -14.96 1.42 5.65
CA ASN A 33 -15.79 0.24 5.37
C ASN A 33 -15.87 -0.10 3.86
N TRP A 34 -14.73 0.01 3.17
CA TRP A 34 -14.63 -0.40 1.78
C TRP A 34 -14.60 -1.92 1.64
N ASP A 35 -15.01 -2.40 0.46
CA ASP A 35 -14.92 -3.81 0.12
C ASP A 35 -13.49 -4.18 -0.29
N VAL A 36 -12.63 -4.29 0.73
CA VAL A 36 -11.22 -4.70 0.61
C VAL A 36 -10.97 -5.97 1.42
N THR A 37 -9.92 -6.69 1.03
CA THR A 37 -9.49 -7.93 1.69
C THR A 37 -8.42 -7.62 2.72
N VAL A 38 -8.54 -8.22 3.90
CA VAL A 38 -7.52 -8.17 4.96
C VAL A 38 -7.09 -9.60 5.28
N ASP A 39 -5.80 -9.88 5.19
CA ASP A 39 -5.25 -11.22 5.45
C ASP A 39 -5.02 -11.51 6.95
N GLU A 40 -4.54 -12.71 7.28
CA GLU A 40 -4.25 -13.12 8.67
C GLU A 40 -3.15 -12.29 9.35
N ARG A 41 -2.32 -11.58 8.59
CA ARG A 41 -1.30 -10.65 9.12
C ARG A 41 -1.88 -9.27 9.42
N GLY A 42 -3.15 -9.05 9.07
CA GLY A 42 -3.83 -7.75 9.15
C GLY A 42 -3.47 -6.83 7.99
N TRP A 43 -2.98 -7.37 6.87
CA TRP A 43 -2.60 -6.57 5.72
C TRP A 43 -3.79 -6.37 4.80
N GLU A 44 -4.10 -5.11 4.51
CA GLU A 44 -5.02 -4.78 3.43
C GLU A 44 -4.28 -4.77 2.10
N THR A 45 -4.76 -5.57 1.17
CA THR A 45 -4.29 -5.59 -0.21
C THR A 45 -5.47 -5.75 -1.16
N ASP A 46 -5.34 -5.15 -2.34
CA ASP A 46 -6.22 -5.35 -3.48
C ASP A 46 -5.47 -6.00 -4.66
N GLU A 47 -6.19 -6.23 -5.75
CA GLU A 47 -5.62 -6.84 -6.95
C GLU A 47 -4.56 -5.97 -7.66
N TYR A 48 -4.59 -4.65 -7.46
CA TYR A 48 -3.63 -3.73 -8.06
C TYR A 48 -2.29 -3.75 -7.35
N ASP A 49 -2.24 -4.15 -6.08
CA ASP A 49 -0.98 -4.32 -5.34
C ASP A 49 -0.07 -5.38 -5.99
N SER A 50 -0.66 -6.33 -6.72
CA SER A 50 0.06 -7.36 -7.48
C SER A 50 0.62 -6.87 -8.83
N LEU A 51 0.19 -5.70 -9.32
CA LEU A 51 0.57 -5.16 -10.63
C LEU A 51 1.84 -4.29 -10.61
N ASN A 52 2.67 -4.50 -9.59
CA ASN A 52 3.90 -3.74 -9.33
C ASN A 52 3.72 -2.19 -9.35
N PRO A 53 2.78 -1.64 -8.56
CA PRO A 53 2.59 -0.20 -8.49
C PRO A 53 3.81 0.51 -7.87
N LEU A 54 3.93 1.81 -8.15
CA LEU A 54 4.86 2.68 -7.43
C LEU A 54 4.19 3.23 -6.17
N TYR A 55 4.75 2.92 -5.00
CA TYR A 55 4.35 3.55 -3.75
C TYR A 55 5.18 4.79 -3.47
N LEU A 56 4.49 5.86 -3.11
CA LEU A 56 5.07 7.08 -2.54
C LEU A 56 4.76 7.06 -1.05
N ILE A 57 5.76 6.79 -0.22
CA ILE A 57 5.58 6.54 1.21
C ILE A 57 6.24 7.64 2.03
N TRP A 58 5.48 8.26 2.93
CA TRP A 58 6.06 9.04 4.02
C TRP A 58 6.48 8.09 5.14
N GLN A 59 7.80 7.94 5.30
CA GLN A 59 8.41 7.17 6.38
C GLN A 59 8.79 8.07 7.56
N ASN A 60 8.39 7.67 8.76
CA ASN A 60 8.77 8.29 10.04
C ASN A 60 10.24 8.02 10.38
N ALA A 61 10.78 8.77 11.35
CA ALA A 61 12.16 8.58 11.81
C ALA A 61 12.42 7.21 12.45
N ASP A 62 11.38 6.56 12.96
CA ASP A 62 11.42 5.19 13.52
C ASP A 62 11.29 4.10 12.43
N GLY A 63 11.24 4.49 11.16
CA GLY A 63 11.15 3.58 10.02
C GLY A 63 9.73 3.14 9.68
N ARG A 64 8.70 3.57 10.41
CA ARG A 64 7.30 3.19 10.17
C ARG A 64 6.62 4.03 9.10
N HIS A 65 5.57 3.49 8.53
CA HIS A 65 4.65 4.20 7.65
C HIS A 65 3.91 5.31 8.42
N ALA A 66 3.85 6.51 7.84
CA ALA A 66 3.06 7.64 8.33
C ALA A 66 1.88 7.98 7.39
N GLY A 67 1.99 7.54 6.14
CA GLY A 67 1.04 7.80 5.07
C GLY A 67 1.66 7.43 3.73
N SER A 68 0.81 7.13 2.75
CA SER A 68 1.27 6.79 1.41
C SER A 68 0.21 7.08 0.37
N MET A 69 0.67 7.14 -0.87
CA MET A 69 -0.19 7.02 -2.04
C MET A 69 0.45 6.03 -3.02
N ARG A 70 -0.38 5.53 -3.93
CA ARG A 70 0.01 4.57 -4.96
C ARG A 70 -0.22 5.18 -6.33
N ALA A 71 0.71 4.98 -7.26
CA ALA A 71 0.60 5.37 -8.65
C ALA A 71 0.78 4.16 -9.57
N MET A 72 0.02 4.14 -10.66
CA MET A 72 0.10 3.12 -11.71
C MET A 72 0.05 3.78 -13.10
N PRO A 73 0.68 3.17 -14.13
CA PRO A 73 0.55 3.63 -15.50
C PRO A 73 -0.90 3.53 -15.99
N THR A 74 -1.41 4.59 -16.62
CA THR A 74 -2.77 4.63 -17.18
C THR A 74 -2.98 3.78 -18.43
N LEU A 75 -1.89 3.27 -19.02
CA LEU A 75 -1.92 2.33 -20.15
C LEU A 75 -2.24 0.90 -19.72
N GLY A 76 -2.20 0.60 -18.42
CA GLY A 76 -2.51 -0.70 -17.86
C GLY A 76 -3.90 -0.77 -17.24
N ARG A 77 -4.13 -1.86 -16.50
CA ARG A 77 -5.34 -2.07 -15.70
C ARG A 77 -5.38 -1.06 -14.54
N THR A 78 -6.49 -0.34 -14.40
CA THR A 78 -6.69 0.70 -13.37
C THR A 78 -8.15 0.77 -12.97
N MET A 79 -8.44 1.29 -11.76
CA MET A 79 -9.81 1.45 -11.25
C MET A 79 -10.75 2.29 -12.13
N VAL A 80 -10.23 3.13 -13.03
CA VAL A 80 -11.05 3.99 -13.90
C VAL A 80 -11.40 3.36 -15.25
N ASN A 81 -10.69 2.29 -15.64
CA ASN A 81 -10.85 1.61 -16.92
C ASN A 81 -11.32 0.16 -16.72
N GLU A 82 -12.09 -0.09 -15.64
CA GLU A 82 -12.67 -1.38 -15.27
C GLU A 82 -14.19 -1.34 -15.18
#